data_AF-A0A7S4IYN4-F1
#
_entry.id   AF-A0A7S4IYN4-F1
#
_cell.length_a   1.000
_cell.length_b   1.000
_cell.length_c   1.000
_cell.angle_alpha   90.00
_cell.angle_beta   90.00
_cell.angle_gamma   90.00
#
_symmetry.space_group_name_H-M   'P 1'
#
loop_
_entity.id
_entity.type
_entity.pdbx_description
1 polymer ?
#
loop_
_entity_poly.entity_id
_entity_poly.type
_entity_poly.pdbx_seq_one_letter_code
_entity_poly.pdbx_strand_id
1 'polypeptide(L)'
;VLKHVVPAVCFELDLSSLVARAQAGKKITAGQHDGMRLQSVVQTRIKPDPVGAGLLAALELVGALEGRLPTLMNLLHSEEGCDQQEWHWDWEPKRCAKCKRKPLGVILALEPNTPFMVWERGHEHTIMLQPGDILLFEGDVLHAGAKYESACNTRVHVYAGCAGLAAKAEHDLVPRCRLYLVE
;
A
#
# COMPACT_ATOMS: atom_id res chain seq x y z
N VAL A 1 1.12 -1.07 -16.13
CA VAL A 1 1.67 -0.65 -14.81
C VAL A 1 2.95 0.15 -15.00
N LEU A 2 3.11 1.33 -14.36
CA LEU A 2 4.41 2.02 -14.34
C LEU A 2 5.31 1.33 -13.31
N LYS A 3 6.14 0.37 -13.76
CA LYS A 3 7.09 -0.35 -12.91
C LYS A 3 8.32 0.53 -12.68
N HIS A 4 8.28 1.38 -11.66
CA HIS A 4 9.50 1.95 -11.11
C HIS A 4 9.84 1.20 -9.83
N VAL A 5 10.74 0.23 -9.95
CA VAL A 5 11.46 -0.28 -8.78
C VAL A 5 12.54 0.75 -8.49
N VAL A 6 12.31 1.57 -7.48
CA VAL A 6 13.31 2.52 -7.00
C VAL A 6 14.17 1.76 -5.99
N PRO A 7 15.49 1.65 -6.18
CA PRO A 7 16.34 1.09 -5.13
C PRO A 7 16.15 1.92 -3.87
N ALA A 8 15.90 1.27 -2.74
CA ALA A 8 15.69 1.95 -1.47
C ALA A 8 16.82 2.97 -1.25
N VAL A 9 16.46 4.24 -1.09
CA VAL A 9 17.39 5.26 -0.62
C VAL A 9 17.91 4.78 0.73
N CYS A 10 19.23 4.78 0.93
CA CYS A 10 19.89 4.20 2.09
C CYS A 10 19.40 4.81 3.42
N PHE A 11 18.39 4.21 4.03
CA PHE A 11 18.10 4.36 5.45
C PHE A 11 18.08 2.96 6.05
N GLU A 12 18.83 2.77 7.14
CA GLU A 12 18.86 1.50 7.87
C GLU A 12 17.48 1.26 8.48
N LEU A 13 16.72 0.36 7.85
CA LEU A 13 15.46 -0.12 8.40
C LEU A 13 15.74 -1.33 9.28
N ASP A 14 15.32 -1.26 10.54
CA ASP A 14 15.14 -2.47 11.34
C ASP A 14 13.89 -3.21 10.85
N LEU A 15 14.08 -4.01 9.80
CA LEU A 15 13.03 -4.83 9.19
C LEU A 15 12.41 -5.80 10.22
N SER A 16 13.22 -6.33 11.14
CA SER A 16 12.75 -7.30 12.14
C SER A 16 11.73 -6.68 13.11
N SER A 17 11.98 -5.45 13.56
CA SER A 17 11.04 -4.71 14.40
C SER A 17 9.74 -4.37 13.67
N LEU A 18 9.81 -4.03 12.38
CA LEU A 18 8.61 -3.79 11.57
C LEU A 18 7.76 -5.05 11.40
N VAL A 19 8.40 -6.19 11.12
CA VAL A 19 7.72 -7.48 10.99
C VAL A 19 7.02 -7.84 12.30
N ALA A 20 7.71 -7.74 13.44
CA ALA A 20 7.11 -7.99 14.75
C ALA A 20 5.90 -7.07 15.03
N ARG A 21 5.97 -5.79 14.65
CA ARG A 21 4.85 -4.85 14.79
C ARG A 21 3.66 -5.17 13.89
N ALA A 22 3.92 -5.70 12.70
CA ALA A 22 2.86 -6.12 11.79
C ALA A 22 2.16 -7.39 12.29
N GLN A 23 2.93 -8.34 12.84
CA GLN A 23 2.45 -9.56 13.48
C GLN A 23 1.64 -9.28 14.76
N ALA A 24 1.90 -8.18 15.44
CA ALA A 24 1.09 -7.71 16.58
C ALA A 24 -0.16 -6.91 16.16
N GLY A 25 -0.45 -6.84 14.86
CA GLY A 25 -1.56 -6.05 14.31
C GLY A 25 -2.94 -6.63 14.59
N LYS A 26 -3.97 -5.90 14.16
CA LYS A 26 -5.36 -6.33 14.27
C LYS A 26 -5.74 -7.19 13.07
N LYS A 27 -6.45 -8.30 13.30
CA LYS A 27 -7.02 -9.10 12.20
C LYS A 27 -8.01 -8.25 11.40
N ILE A 28 -7.90 -8.36 10.08
CA ILE A 28 -8.74 -7.70 9.09
C ILE A 28 -9.15 -8.71 8.02
N THR A 29 -10.29 -8.47 7.39
CA THR A 29 -10.72 -9.24 6.20
C THR A 29 -10.14 -8.64 4.93
N ALA A 30 -10.20 -7.31 4.78
CA ALA A 30 -9.73 -6.58 3.59
C ALA A 30 -10.10 -7.28 2.26
N GLY A 31 -11.38 -7.64 2.11
CA GLY A 31 -11.87 -8.37 0.93
C GLY A 31 -11.48 -9.85 0.89
N GLN A 32 -11.22 -10.47 2.05
CA GLN A 32 -10.95 -11.90 2.22
C GLN A 32 -11.95 -12.51 3.22
N HIS A 33 -12.14 -13.83 3.14
CA HIS A 33 -13.05 -14.56 4.02
C HIS A 33 -12.37 -15.22 5.24
N ASP A 34 -11.05 -15.29 5.25
CA ASP A 34 -10.26 -16.11 6.19
C ASP A 34 -9.88 -15.38 7.50
N GLY A 35 -9.83 -14.04 7.49
CA GLY A 35 -9.34 -13.24 8.62
C GLY A 35 -7.86 -13.46 8.96
N MET A 36 -7.05 -13.92 7.99
CA MET A 36 -5.64 -14.28 8.17
C MET A 36 -4.67 -13.15 7.80
N ARG A 37 -5.18 -11.93 7.69
CA ARG A 37 -4.38 -10.72 7.50
C ARG A 37 -4.45 -9.85 8.74
N LEU A 38 -3.29 -9.38 9.16
CA LEU A 38 -3.11 -8.43 10.26
C LEU A 38 -2.76 -7.06 9.71
N GLN A 39 -3.27 -6.02 10.34
CA GLN A 39 -2.97 -4.63 10.01
C GLN A 39 -2.55 -3.84 11.24
N SER A 40 -1.45 -3.11 11.09
CA SER A 40 -0.98 -2.11 12.04
C SER A 40 -0.81 -0.77 11.32
N VAL A 41 -1.25 0.32 11.94
CA VAL A 41 -1.01 1.66 11.38
C VAL A 41 0.45 2.05 11.62
N VAL A 42 1.18 2.41 10.56
CA VAL A 42 2.58 2.87 10.66
C VAL A 42 2.60 4.34 11.01
N GLN A 43 1.76 5.14 10.34
CA GLN A 43 1.81 6.58 10.48
C GLN A 43 0.48 7.14 10.92
N THR A 44 0.53 7.92 11.99
CA THR A 44 -0.49 8.92 12.32
C THR A 44 0.18 10.29 12.22
N ARG A 45 -0.55 11.35 11.89
CA ARG A 45 0.00 12.73 11.84
C ARG A 45 0.65 13.19 13.15
N ILE A 46 0.41 12.46 14.25
CA ILE A 46 0.78 12.81 15.62
C ILE A 46 2.19 12.29 15.98
N LYS A 47 2.62 11.17 15.37
CA LYS A 47 3.96 10.60 15.62
C LYS A 47 4.50 10.01 14.32
N PRO A 48 5.43 10.68 13.63
CA PRO A 48 6.04 10.14 12.43
C PRO A 48 6.88 8.91 12.81
N ASP A 49 6.56 7.81 12.15
CA ASP A 49 7.35 6.58 12.21
C ASP A 49 8.59 6.75 11.33
N PRO A 50 9.81 6.37 11.79
CA PRO A 50 11.03 6.53 11.00
C PRO A 50 10.96 5.87 9.63
N VAL A 51 10.29 4.73 9.53
CA VAL A 51 10.14 3.97 8.28
C VAL A 51 9.17 4.67 7.35
N GLY A 52 8.07 5.16 7.91
CA GLY A 52 7.13 5.98 7.14
C GLY A 52 7.77 7.27 6.65
N ALA A 53 8.52 7.96 7.50
CA ALA A 53 9.23 9.17 7.13
C ALA A 53 10.29 8.92 6.03
N GLY A 54 11.09 7.86 6.16
CA GLY A 54 12.09 7.46 5.16
C GLY A 54 11.46 7.12 3.81
N LEU A 55 10.39 6.32 3.81
CA LEU A 55 9.67 5.97 2.59
C LEU A 55 9.06 7.20 1.92
N LEU A 56 8.40 8.09 2.68
CA LEU A 56 7.84 9.32 2.13
C LEU A 56 8.93 10.24 1.55
N ALA A 57 10.08 10.36 2.21
CA ALA A 57 11.22 11.12 1.70
C ALA A 57 11.75 10.53 0.38
N ALA A 58 11.85 9.20 0.27
CA ALA A 58 12.27 8.54 -0.96
C ALA A 58 11.27 8.77 -2.10
N LEU A 59 9.96 8.71 -1.82
CA LEU A 59 8.91 8.96 -2.81
C LEU A 59 8.90 10.43 -3.27
N GLU A 60 9.14 11.38 -2.37
CA GLU A 60 9.28 12.80 -2.70
C GLU A 60 10.49 13.04 -3.60
N LEU A 61 11.65 12.44 -3.27
CA LEU A 61 12.90 12.60 -4.02
C LEU A 61 12.76 12.19 -5.50
N VAL A 62 11.97 11.17 -5.79
CA VAL A 62 11.71 10.70 -7.16
C VAL A 62 10.50 11.37 -7.82
N GLY A 63 9.88 12.34 -7.16
CA GLY A 63 8.69 13.06 -7.64
C GLY A 63 7.41 12.21 -7.67
N ALA A 64 7.39 11.03 -7.03
CA ALA A 64 6.22 10.16 -7.01
C ALA A 64 5.03 10.79 -6.27
N LEU A 65 5.30 11.70 -5.33
CA LEU A 65 4.25 12.41 -4.58
C LEU A 65 3.80 13.72 -5.23
N GLU A 66 4.32 14.10 -6.40
CA GLU A 66 3.94 15.37 -7.05
C GLU A 66 2.42 15.43 -7.32
N GLY A 67 1.74 16.38 -6.66
CA GLY A 67 0.28 16.54 -6.75
C GLY A 67 -0.52 15.50 -5.96
N ARG A 68 0.13 14.73 -5.08
CA ARG A 68 -0.48 13.70 -4.25
C ARG A 68 -0.21 13.97 -2.77
N LEU A 69 -1.15 13.56 -1.92
CA LEU A 69 -1.04 13.64 -0.47
C LEU A 69 -1.06 12.22 0.11
N PRO A 70 0.01 11.77 0.77
CA PRO A 70 -0.01 10.55 1.55
C PRO A 70 -1.12 10.63 2.62
N THR A 71 -2.06 9.69 2.59
CA THR A 71 -3.24 9.69 3.47
C THR A 71 -3.14 8.64 4.57
N LEU A 72 -2.70 7.43 4.22
CA LEU A 72 -2.64 6.29 5.13
C LEU A 72 -1.45 5.41 4.80
N MET A 73 -0.81 4.90 5.86
CA MET A 73 0.28 3.94 5.75
C MET A 73 0.06 2.81 6.76
N ASN A 74 -0.02 1.59 6.24
CA ASN A 74 -0.29 0.38 7.01
C ASN A 74 0.84 -0.64 6.85
N LEU A 75 1.21 -1.29 7.93
CA LEU A 75 1.87 -2.59 7.90
C LEU A 75 0.78 -3.64 7.71
N LEU A 76 1.00 -4.51 6.73
CA LEU A 76 0.15 -5.65 6.47
C LEU A 76 0.99 -6.90 6.66
N HIS A 77 0.54 -7.81 7.51
CA HIS A 77 1.10 -9.15 7.65
C HIS A 77 0.07 -10.17 7.19
N SER A 78 0.42 -11.00 6.21
CA SER A 78 -0.40 -12.12 5.76
C SER A 78 0.17 -13.39 6.39
N GLU A 79 -0.67 -14.12 7.14
CA GLU A 79 -0.28 -15.39 7.76
C GLU A 79 -0.14 -16.49 6.70
N GLU A 80 0.53 -17.59 7.06
CA GLU A 80 0.52 -18.81 6.24
C GLU A 80 -0.91 -19.33 6.07
N GLY A 81 -1.29 -19.71 4.85
CA GLY A 81 -2.64 -20.11 4.48
C GLY A 81 -3.55 -18.94 4.07
N CYS A 82 -3.07 -17.69 4.13
CA CYS A 82 -3.89 -16.52 3.81
C CYS A 82 -4.34 -16.51 2.34
N ASP A 83 -5.63 -16.36 2.10
CA ASP A 83 -6.29 -16.36 0.79
C ASP A 83 -5.92 -15.13 -0.04
N GLN A 84 -6.21 -15.17 -1.34
CA GLN A 84 -6.13 -13.98 -2.17
C GLN A 84 -7.23 -12.98 -1.78
N GLN A 85 -6.94 -11.68 -1.86
CA GLN A 85 -8.01 -10.66 -1.82
C GLN A 85 -8.89 -10.77 -3.07
N GLU A 86 -10.14 -10.36 -2.94
CA GLU A 86 -10.95 -10.01 -4.09
C GLU A 86 -10.24 -8.96 -4.97
N TRP A 87 -10.40 -9.09 -6.28
CA TRP A 87 -9.91 -8.11 -7.24
C TRP A 87 -10.60 -6.76 -7.02
N HIS A 88 -9.80 -5.71 -6.81
CA HIS A 88 -10.32 -4.39 -6.51
C HIS A 88 -9.47 -3.26 -7.09
N TRP A 89 -10.04 -2.06 -7.01
CA TRP A 89 -9.35 -0.80 -7.20
C TRP A 89 -9.43 -0.04 -5.89
N ASP A 90 -8.34 0.63 -5.50
CA ASP A 90 -8.33 1.51 -4.34
C ASP A 90 -9.13 2.80 -4.62
N TRP A 91 -9.12 3.25 -5.89
CA TRP A 91 -9.92 4.35 -6.40
C TRP A 91 -10.70 3.95 -7.65
N GLU A 92 -11.95 4.43 -7.72
CA GLU A 92 -12.84 4.18 -8.85
C GLU A 92 -12.25 4.71 -10.19
N PRO A 93 -12.03 3.84 -11.20
CA PRO A 93 -11.39 4.23 -12.47
C PRO A 93 -12.04 5.42 -13.17
N LYS A 94 -13.38 5.50 -13.16
CA LYS A 94 -14.11 6.63 -13.78
C LYS A 94 -13.79 7.98 -13.14
N ARG A 95 -13.45 7.99 -11.84
CA ARG A 95 -13.05 9.21 -11.13
C ARG A 95 -11.60 9.57 -11.41
N CYS A 96 -10.72 8.56 -11.49
CA CYS A 96 -9.31 8.74 -11.81
C CYS A 96 -9.06 9.22 -13.25
N ALA A 97 -9.92 8.85 -14.20
CA ALA A 97 -9.78 9.23 -15.61
C ALA A 97 -9.75 10.75 -15.86
N LYS A 98 -10.28 11.55 -14.94
CA LYS A 98 -10.31 13.03 -15.04
C LYS A 98 -9.11 13.70 -14.38
N CYS A 99 -8.24 12.95 -13.72
CA CYS A 99 -7.15 13.51 -12.95
C CYS A 99 -5.91 13.70 -13.80
N LYS A 100 -5.28 14.88 -13.69
CA LYS A 100 -3.97 15.15 -14.31
C LYS A 100 -2.88 14.22 -13.75
N ARG A 101 -2.96 13.91 -12.46
CA ARG A 101 -2.17 12.89 -11.77
C ARG A 101 -3.14 11.98 -11.05
N LYS A 102 -3.08 10.67 -11.29
CA LYS A 102 -3.92 9.71 -10.59
C LYS A 102 -3.41 9.47 -9.16
N PRO A 103 -4.28 9.09 -8.20
CA PRO A 103 -3.85 8.56 -6.91
C PRO A 103 -2.84 7.43 -7.08
N LEU A 104 -2.04 7.19 -6.04
CA LEU A 104 -0.93 6.25 -6.06
C LEU A 104 -1.05 5.27 -4.90
N GLY A 105 -0.97 3.99 -5.23
CA GLY A 105 -0.69 2.93 -4.27
C GLY A 105 0.82 2.63 -4.26
N VAL A 106 1.34 2.35 -3.07
CA VAL A 106 2.77 2.03 -2.87
C VAL A 106 2.90 0.80 -2.00
N ILE A 107 3.61 -0.21 -2.48
CA ILE A 107 4.04 -1.36 -1.67
C ILE A 107 5.54 -1.26 -1.43
N LEU A 108 5.96 -1.35 -0.17
CA LEU A 108 7.34 -1.63 0.21
C LEU A 108 7.38 -3.06 0.77
N ALA A 109 8.12 -3.95 0.12
CA ALA A 109 8.32 -5.32 0.58
C ALA A 109 9.34 -5.36 1.73
N LEU A 110 8.99 -6.03 2.83
CA LEU A 110 9.89 -6.21 3.98
C LEU A 110 10.47 -7.62 4.05
N GLU A 111 9.88 -8.56 3.32
CA GLU A 111 10.25 -9.97 3.29
C GLU A 111 10.46 -10.42 1.83
N PRO A 112 11.25 -11.48 1.60
CA PRO A 112 11.52 -11.94 0.25
C PRO A 112 10.29 -12.57 -0.40
N ASN A 113 10.28 -12.55 -1.72
CA ASN A 113 9.24 -13.18 -2.53
C ASN A 113 7.82 -12.67 -2.18
N THR A 114 7.68 -11.37 -1.87
CA THR A 114 6.37 -10.73 -1.67
C THR A 114 5.64 -10.66 -3.02
N PRO A 115 4.57 -11.45 -3.26
CA PRO A 115 3.80 -11.38 -4.48
C PRO A 115 2.76 -10.25 -4.41
N PHE A 116 2.59 -9.56 -5.53
CA PHE A 116 1.51 -8.59 -5.74
C PHE A 116 0.83 -8.87 -7.07
N MET A 117 -0.50 -8.99 -7.05
CA MET A 117 -1.27 -9.42 -8.22
C MET A 117 -1.88 -8.22 -8.92
N VAL A 118 -1.71 -8.16 -10.24
CA VAL A 118 -2.25 -7.10 -11.08
C VAL A 118 -2.95 -7.71 -12.28
N TRP A 119 -4.12 -7.16 -12.62
CA TRP A 119 -4.82 -7.51 -13.84
C TRP A 119 -4.61 -6.43 -14.89
N GLU A 120 -3.93 -6.76 -15.99
CA GLU A 120 -3.60 -5.82 -17.06
C GLU A 120 -3.86 -6.47 -18.42
N ARG A 121 -4.61 -5.77 -19.28
CA ARG A 121 -4.94 -6.18 -20.66
C ARG A 121 -5.61 -7.55 -20.76
N GLY A 122 -6.48 -7.88 -19.80
CA GLY A 122 -7.20 -9.15 -19.79
C GLY A 122 -6.41 -10.34 -19.24
N HIS A 123 -5.22 -10.10 -18.70
CA HIS A 123 -4.36 -11.14 -18.13
C HIS A 123 -4.00 -10.80 -16.69
N GLU A 124 -3.88 -11.84 -15.87
CA GLU A 124 -3.30 -11.77 -14.54
C GLU A 124 -1.77 -11.76 -14.62
N HIS A 125 -1.14 -10.91 -13.81
CA HIS A 125 0.30 -10.80 -13.66
C HIS A 125 0.67 -10.84 -12.18
N THR A 126 1.69 -11.62 -11.83
CA THR A 126 2.28 -11.60 -10.48
C THR A 126 3.60 -10.85 -10.51
N ILE A 127 3.71 -9.80 -9.70
CA ILE A 127 4.95 -9.08 -9.47
C ILE A 127 5.59 -9.63 -8.19
N MET A 128 6.77 -10.23 -8.32
CA MET A 128 7.56 -10.70 -7.18
C MET A 128 8.52 -9.62 -6.73
N LEU A 129 8.42 -9.23 -5.46
CA LEU A 129 9.25 -8.20 -4.83
C LEU A 129 10.23 -8.84 -3.84
N GLN A 130 11.42 -8.24 -3.73
CA GLN A 130 12.44 -8.56 -2.74
C GLN A 130 12.44 -7.53 -1.61
N PRO A 131 13.04 -7.81 -0.44
CA PRO A 131 13.08 -6.86 0.67
C PRO A 131 13.72 -5.54 0.22
N GLY A 132 13.04 -4.43 0.51
CA GLY A 132 13.47 -3.09 0.10
C GLY A 132 12.95 -2.65 -1.27
N ASP A 133 12.38 -3.55 -2.08
CA ASP A 133 11.73 -3.14 -3.32
C ASP A 133 10.49 -2.28 -3.03
N ILE A 134 10.38 -1.17 -3.77
CA ILE A 134 9.21 -0.29 -3.77
C ILE A 134 8.47 -0.47 -5.09
N LEU A 135 7.22 -0.92 -5.01
CA LEU A 135 6.30 -0.98 -6.14
C LEU A 135 5.34 0.22 -6.10
N LEU A 136 5.30 0.96 -7.20
CA LEU A 136 4.37 2.06 -7.43
C LEU A 136 3.29 1.62 -8.43
N PHE A 137 2.03 1.91 -8.16
CA PHE A 137 0.93 1.67 -9.10
C PHE A 137 -0.14 2.74 -9.00
N GLU A 138 -0.81 3.01 -10.13
CA GLU A 138 -1.92 3.98 -10.14
C GLU A 138 -3.12 3.40 -9.38
N GLY A 139 -3.85 4.26 -8.67
CA GLY A 139 -4.95 3.84 -7.79
C GLY A 139 -6.14 3.19 -8.48
N ASP A 140 -6.23 3.29 -9.81
CA ASP A 140 -7.24 2.65 -10.67
C ASP A 140 -6.72 1.40 -11.39
N VAL A 141 -5.56 0.88 -11.01
CA VAL A 141 -5.08 -0.44 -11.45
C VAL A 141 -5.88 -1.53 -10.72
N LEU A 142 -6.45 -2.48 -11.47
CA LEU A 142 -7.14 -3.62 -10.87
C LEU A 142 -6.09 -4.56 -10.27
N HIS A 143 -6.16 -4.81 -8.97
CA HIS A 143 -5.14 -5.54 -8.24
C HIS A 143 -5.73 -6.35 -7.08
N ALA A 144 -4.89 -7.19 -6.49
CA ALA A 144 -5.21 -7.95 -5.28
C ALA A 144 -3.94 -8.28 -4.48
N GLY A 145 -4.07 -8.36 -3.16
CA GLY A 145 -3.10 -9.04 -2.32
C GLY A 145 -3.12 -10.54 -2.61
N ALA A 146 -1.94 -11.12 -2.77
CA ALA A 146 -1.77 -12.53 -3.14
C ALA A 146 -2.18 -13.50 -2.02
N LYS A 147 -2.42 -14.75 -2.44
CA LYS A 147 -2.51 -15.92 -1.56
C LYS A 147 -1.11 -16.33 -1.07
N TYR A 148 -1.03 -16.84 0.15
CA TYR A 148 0.21 -17.29 0.79
C TYR A 148 0.04 -18.72 1.32
N GLU A 149 0.37 -19.74 0.53
CA GLU A 149 0.05 -21.13 0.90
C GLU A 149 0.94 -21.74 1.97
N SER A 150 2.23 -21.38 2.00
CA SER A 150 3.23 -22.03 2.87
C SER A 150 4.26 -21.06 3.45
N ALA A 151 3.93 -19.77 3.45
CA ALA A 151 4.79 -18.71 3.97
C ALA A 151 3.95 -17.58 4.54
N CYS A 152 4.51 -16.78 5.43
CA CYS A 152 3.95 -15.50 5.82
C CYS A 152 4.64 -14.36 5.05
N ASN A 153 4.02 -13.18 5.01
CA ASN A 153 4.64 -12.03 4.38
C ASN A 153 4.16 -10.69 4.90
N THR A 154 5.12 -9.80 5.09
CA THR A 154 4.96 -8.47 5.65
C THR A 154 5.37 -7.42 4.63
N ARG A 155 4.51 -6.42 4.50
CA ARG A 155 4.72 -5.28 3.59
C ARG A 155 4.14 -4.00 4.18
N VAL A 156 4.68 -2.87 3.76
CA VAL A 156 4.05 -1.57 3.99
C VAL A 156 3.19 -1.24 2.77
N HIS A 157 1.95 -0.80 3.00
CA HIS A 157 1.08 -0.25 1.97
C HIS A 157 0.80 1.22 2.28
N VAL A 158 1.13 2.10 1.34
CA VAL A 158 0.83 3.54 1.40
C VAL A 158 -0.22 3.91 0.37
N TYR A 159 -1.19 4.70 0.80
CA TYR A 159 -2.17 5.35 -0.06
C TYR A 159 -1.79 6.83 -0.19
N ALA A 160 -1.60 7.31 -1.42
CA ALA A 160 -1.39 8.73 -1.70
C ALA A 160 -2.49 9.25 -2.64
N GLY A 161 -3.44 9.97 -2.03
CA GLY A 161 -4.62 10.51 -2.73
C GLY A 161 -4.31 11.80 -3.49
N CYS A 162 -5.26 12.23 -4.31
CA CYS A 162 -5.24 13.55 -4.95
C CYS A 162 -6.37 14.42 -4.36
N ALA A 163 -6.21 15.74 -4.38
CA ALA A 163 -7.25 16.65 -3.91
C ALA A 163 -8.60 16.37 -4.60
N GLY A 164 -9.69 16.29 -3.82
CA GLY A 164 -11.04 16.04 -4.33
C GLY A 164 -11.38 14.58 -4.64
N LEU A 165 -10.45 13.63 -4.42
CA LEU A 165 -10.71 12.20 -4.54
C LEU A 165 -10.60 11.49 -3.19
N ALA A 166 -11.70 10.84 -2.78
CA ALA A 166 -11.69 9.91 -1.67
C ALA A 166 -11.32 8.50 -2.17
N ALA A 167 -10.50 7.77 -1.41
CA ALA A 167 -10.33 6.33 -1.56
C ALA A 167 -11.65 5.61 -1.25
N LYS A 168 -11.78 4.33 -1.63
CA LYS A 168 -12.96 3.54 -1.23
C LYS A 168 -13.10 3.46 0.29
N ALA A 169 -14.34 3.51 0.76
CA ALA A 169 -14.71 3.61 2.18
C ALA A 169 -14.24 2.41 3.04
N GLU A 170 -13.88 1.29 2.42
CA GLU A 170 -13.33 0.11 3.09
C GLU A 170 -11.87 0.29 3.56
N HIS A 171 -11.17 1.33 3.10
CA HIS A 171 -9.84 1.73 3.57
C HIS A 171 -9.90 2.90 4.57
N ASP A 172 -11.11 3.35 4.92
CA ASP A 172 -11.42 4.56 5.69
C ASP A 172 -11.42 4.29 7.22
N LEU A 173 -10.49 3.47 7.71
CA LEU A 173 -10.29 3.22 9.15
C LEU A 173 -9.61 4.40 9.88
N VAL A 174 -9.43 5.54 9.22
CA VAL A 174 -9.11 6.82 9.88
C VAL A 174 -10.38 7.68 9.87
N PRO A 175 -10.83 8.25 11.00
CA PRO A 175 -12.06 9.03 11.03
C PRO A 175 -11.99 10.20 10.05
N ARG A 176 -12.81 10.13 8.98
CA ARG A 176 -13.31 11.21 8.11
C ARG A 176 -12.47 12.51 8.16
N CYS A 177 -11.43 12.58 7.34
CA CYS A 177 -10.92 13.88 6.91
C CYS A 177 -11.93 14.51 5.93
N ARG A 178 -12.89 15.28 6.47
CA ARG A 178 -13.60 16.30 5.70
C ARG A 178 -12.61 17.42 5.40
N LEU A 179 -12.04 17.43 4.20
CA LEU A 179 -11.30 18.58 3.69
C LEU A 179 -12.30 19.63 3.20
N TYR A 180 -12.46 20.68 3.99
CA TYR A 180 -12.93 21.97 3.49
C TYR A 180 -11.75 22.62 2.77
N LEU A 181 -11.92 22.93 1.49
CA LEU A 181 -11.08 23.91 0.82
C LEU A 181 -11.47 25.28 1.40
N VAL A 182 -10.56 25.90 2.13
CA VAL A 182 -10.59 27.35 2.39
C VAL A 182 -9.70 27.98 1.33
N GLU A 183 -10.25 29.03 0.71
CA GLU A 183 -9.96 29.65 -0.59
C GLU A 183 -8.51 29.66 -1.09
#